data_AF-A0A920RA90-F1
#
_entry.id   AF-A0A920RA90-F1
#
_cell.length_a   1.000
_cell.length_b   1.000
_cell.length_c   1.000
_cell.angle_alpha   90.00
_cell.angle_beta   90.00
_cell.angle_gamma   90.00
#
_symmetry.space_group_name_H-M   'P 1'
#
loop_
_entity.id
_entity.type
_entity.pdbx_description
1 polymer ?
#
loop_
_entity_poly.entity_id
_entity_poly.type
_entity_poly.pdbx_seq_one_letter_code
_entity_poly.pdbx_strand_id
1 'polypeptide(L)'
;MRAACAGPVFFTTRDGALAMRYTSRPRHIQWKKSEAVQAALHQLREVLAQASDLVLEHTLEAGEGIICHNILHARTAFTDVTPHSRLLYRARFQDPIRDSVAALPTSLLPTS
;
A
#
# COMPACT_ATOMS: atom_id res chain seq x y z
N MET A 1 -11.57 17.13 -4.62
CA MET A 1 -10.35 17.24 -3.79
C MET A 1 -10.75 16.87 -2.35
N ARG A 2 -10.07 15.93 -1.69
CA ARG A 2 -10.40 15.54 -0.30
C ARG A 2 -9.82 16.58 0.67
N ALA A 3 -10.56 16.90 1.73
CA ALA A 3 -10.07 17.79 2.78
C ALA A 3 -8.79 17.22 3.44
N ALA A 4 -7.95 18.11 3.97
CA ALA A 4 -6.78 17.72 4.75
C ALA A 4 -7.22 16.86 5.93
N CYS A 5 -6.53 15.73 6.14
CA CYS A 5 -6.82 14.82 7.23
C CYS A 5 -5.63 14.79 8.19
N ALA A 6 -5.81 15.34 9.38
CA ALA A 6 -4.82 15.31 10.45
C ALA A 6 -4.95 14.02 11.27
N GLY A 7 -3.92 13.69 12.05
CA GLY A 7 -3.93 12.55 12.98
C GLY A 7 -2.60 11.81 12.99
N PRO A 8 -2.46 10.82 13.89
CA PRO A 8 -1.21 10.10 14.07
C PRO A 8 -0.85 9.26 12.84
N VAL A 9 0.43 8.90 12.75
CA VAL A 9 0.94 7.95 11.75
C VAL A 9 0.47 6.55 12.09
N PHE A 10 0.62 6.16 13.35
CA PHE A 10 0.17 4.87 13.88
C PHE A 10 -1.13 5.04 14.65
N PHE A 11 -2.08 4.15 14.43
CA PHE A 11 -3.36 4.14 15.12
C PHE A 11 -3.92 2.72 15.18
N THR A 12 -4.76 2.46 16.16
CA THR A 12 -5.47 1.19 16.27
C THR A 12 -6.78 1.26 15.49
N THR A 13 -7.07 0.24 14.70
CA THR A 13 -8.35 0.09 14.00
C THR A 13 -9.46 -0.31 15.00
N ARG A 14 -10.72 -0.28 14.57
CA ARG A 14 -11.85 -0.62 15.45
C ARG A 14 -11.78 -2.06 15.97
N ASP A 15 -11.22 -2.95 15.19
CA ASP A 15 -10.96 -4.37 15.45
C ASP A 15 -9.66 -4.64 16.24
N GLY A 16 -8.93 -3.59 16.65
CA GLY A 16 -7.77 -3.73 17.52
C GLY A 16 -6.43 -3.91 16.80
N ALA A 17 -6.41 -3.93 15.46
CA ALA A 17 -5.18 -4.06 14.69
C ALA A 17 -4.38 -2.74 14.66
N LEU A 18 -3.04 -2.84 14.63
CA LEU A 18 -2.18 -1.69 14.42
C LEU A 18 -2.18 -1.32 12.93
N ALA A 19 -2.59 -0.10 12.62
CA ALA A 19 -2.57 0.47 11.28
C ALA A 19 -1.59 1.64 11.19
N MET A 20 -1.10 1.86 9.97
CA MET A 20 -0.20 2.97 9.64
C MET A 20 -0.76 3.79 8.47
N ARG A 21 -0.76 5.10 8.63
CA ARG A 21 -0.98 6.07 7.56
C ARG A 21 0.28 6.89 7.38
N TYR A 22 1.12 6.45 6.45
CA TYR A 22 2.38 7.09 6.12
C TYR A 22 2.54 7.26 4.61
N THR A 23 3.24 8.30 4.19
CA THR A 23 3.76 8.42 2.84
C THR A 23 5.16 9.00 2.89
N SER A 24 6.07 8.42 2.11
CA SER A 24 7.41 8.97 1.89
C SER A 24 7.41 10.18 0.94
N ARG A 25 6.27 10.49 0.30
CA ARG A 25 6.13 11.60 -0.65
C ARG A 25 6.04 12.95 0.08
N PRO A 26 7.04 13.84 -0.04
CA PRO A 26 7.08 15.09 0.73
C PRO A 26 5.93 16.04 0.42
N ARG A 27 5.43 16.03 -0.82
CA ARG A 27 4.38 16.96 -1.29
C ARG A 27 3.01 16.71 -0.66
N HIS A 28 2.76 15.52 -0.10
CA HIS A 28 1.43 15.10 0.35
C HIS A 28 1.31 15.00 1.87
N ILE A 29 2.33 15.47 2.61
CA ILE A 29 2.36 15.35 4.07
C ILE A 29 2.93 16.60 4.71
N GLN A 30 2.32 17.01 5.83
CA GLN A 30 2.79 18.11 6.66
C GLN A 30 3.10 17.56 8.05
N TRP A 31 4.31 17.79 8.52
CA TRP A 31 4.77 17.34 9.82
C TRP A 31 4.79 18.47 10.83
N LYS A 32 4.46 18.16 12.08
CA LYS A 32 4.68 19.07 13.20
C LYS A 32 6.17 19.40 13.29
N LYS A 33 6.50 20.68 13.36
CA LYS A 33 7.89 21.17 13.48
C LYS A 33 8.40 21.01 14.90
N SER A 34 8.71 19.78 15.30
CA SER A 34 9.31 19.46 16.59
C SER A 34 10.43 18.45 16.41
N GLU A 35 11.51 18.61 17.18
CA GLU A 35 12.68 17.72 17.17
C GLU A 35 12.29 16.26 17.38
N ALA A 36 11.41 15.97 18.33
CA ALA A 36 10.91 14.61 18.58
C ALA A 36 10.23 13.98 17.34
N VAL A 37 9.47 14.75 16.57
CA VAL A 37 8.84 14.27 15.33
C VAL A 37 9.88 14.05 14.24
N GLN A 38 10.88 14.92 14.12
CA GLN A 38 11.96 14.74 13.15
C GLN A 38 12.79 13.49 13.45
N ALA A 39 13.14 13.27 14.72
CA ALA A 39 13.83 12.07 15.18
C ALA A 39 13.02 10.79 14.90
N ALA A 40 11.71 10.80 15.24
CA ALA A 40 10.83 9.67 14.96
C ALA A 40 10.69 9.38 13.45
N LEU A 41 10.64 10.41 12.61
CA LEU A 41 10.59 10.26 11.15
C LEU A 41 11.89 9.72 10.57
N HIS A 42 13.03 10.14 11.12
CA HIS A 42 14.33 9.59 10.75
C HIS A 42 14.35 8.08 11.06
N GLN A 43 14.02 7.71 12.30
CA GLN A 43 14.00 6.31 12.71
C GLN A 43 13.03 5.46 11.89
N LEU A 44 11.83 5.98 11.60
CA LEU A 44 10.85 5.29 10.76
C LEU A 44 11.41 5.01 9.36
N ARG A 45 12.12 5.96 8.76
CA ARG A 45 12.72 5.77 7.43
C ARG A 45 13.80 4.71 7.45
N GLU A 46 14.66 4.70 8.47
CA GLU A 46 15.69 3.68 8.63
C GLU A 46 15.08 2.29 8.77
N VAL A 47 14.06 2.13 9.62
CA VAL A 47 13.35 0.86 9.78
C VAL A 47 12.75 0.40 8.45
N LEU A 48 12.07 1.30 7.72
CA LEU A 48 11.48 0.95 6.43
C LEU A 48 12.52 0.62 5.35
N ALA A 49 13.70 1.24 5.40
CA ALA A 49 14.80 0.94 4.47
C ALA A 49 15.46 -0.41 4.76
N GLN A 50 15.49 -0.82 6.03
CA GLN A 50 16.09 -2.08 6.49
C GLN A 50 15.11 -3.26 6.51
N ALA A 51 13.81 -3.01 6.33
CA ALA A 51 12.76 -4.03 6.42
C ALA A 51 12.66 -4.92 5.16
N SER A 52 13.78 -5.33 4.56
CA SER A 52 13.81 -6.16 3.33
C SER A 52 12.98 -7.43 3.48
N ASP A 53 13.01 -8.06 4.66
CA ASP A 53 12.30 -9.31 4.94
C ASP A 53 10.78 -9.14 5.02
N LEU A 54 10.31 -7.89 5.08
CA LEU A 54 8.88 -7.52 5.09
C LEU A 54 8.44 -6.92 3.74
N VAL A 55 9.33 -6.85 2.76
CA VAL A 55 9.03 -6.36 1.41
C VAL A 55 8.75 -7.54 0.49
N LEU A 56 7.52 -7.56 -0.04
CA LEU A 56 7.18 -8.45 -1.16
C LEU A 56 7.53 -7.74 -2.47
N GLU A 57 8.56 -8.23 -3.16
CA GLU A 57 8.89 -7.81 -4.52
C GLU A 57 8.23 -8.73 -5.54
N HIS A 58 7.48 -8.16 -6.48
CA HIS A 58 6.81 -8.91 -7.53
C HIS A 58 6.80 -8.14 -8.85
N THR A 59 7.14 -8.83 -9.94
CA THR A 59 7.00 -8.30 -11.30
C THR A 59 5.73 -8.87 -11.89
N LEU A 60 4.73 -8.01 -12.14
CA LEU A 60 3.44 -8.44 -12.66
C LEU A 60 3.56 -8.98 -14.09
N GLU A 61 3.00 -10.15 -14.32
CA GLU A 61 2.77 -10.73 -15.64
C GLU A 61 1.45 -10.23 -16.26
N ALA A 62 1.25 -10.53 -17.55
CA ALA A 62 0.03 -10.17 -18.25
C ALA A 62 -1.19 -10.88 -17.63
N GLY A 63 -2.20 -10.11 -17.25
CA GLY A 63 -3.39 -10.63 -16.56
C GLY A 63 -3.28 -10.62 -15.03
N GLU A 64 -2.11 -10.32 -14.47
CA GLU A 64 -1.95 -10.20 -13.02
C GLU A 64 -2.32 -8.82 -12.49
N GLY A 65 -2.68 -8.79 -11.21
CA GLY A 65 -2.95 -7.57 -10.47
C GLY A 65 -2.78 -7.79 -8.98
N ILE A 66 -2.71 -6.69 -8.23
CA ILE A 66 -2.64 -6.71 -6.78
C ILE A 66 -3.87 -6.05 -6.17
N ILE A 67 -4.45 -6.71 -5.18
CA ILE A 67 -5.43 -6.12 -4.27
C ILE A 67 -4.71 -5.96 -2.93
N CYS A 68 -4.66 -4.73 -2.41
CA CYS A 68 -3.95 -4.45 -1.18
C CYS A 68 -4.73 -3.49 -0.29
N HIS A 69 -4.55 -3.63 1.02
CA HIS A 69 -5.22 -2.82 2.04
C HIS A 69 -4.50 -1.47 2.24
N ASN A 70 -4.22 -0.76 1.15
CA ASN A 70 -3.46 0.49 1.13
C ASN A 70 -2.12 0.40 1.88
N ILE A 71 -1.45 -0.75 1.76
CA ILE A 71 -0.10 -0.96 2.28
C ILE A 71 0.88 0.00 1.58
N LEU A 72 2.02 0.27 2.23
CA LEU A 72 3.11 0.96 1.55
C LEU A 72 3.55 0.15 0.34
N HIS A 73 3.59 0.80 -0.81
CA HIS A 73 4.03 0.19 -2.06
C HIS A 73 4.79 1.22 -2.89
N ALA A 74 5.77 0.72 -3.62
CA ALA A 74 6.51 1.47 -4.62
C ALA A 74 6.49 0.70 -5.94
N ARG A 75 6.94 1.37 -7.01
CA ARG A 75 7.31 0.69 -8.25
C ARG A 75 8.72 1.10 -8.62
N THR A 76 9.45 0.20 -9.25
CA THR A 76 10.67 0.52 -9.96
C THR A 76 10.36 1.18 -11.31
N ALA A 77 11.32 1.94 -11.83
CA ALA A 77 11.26 2.44 -13.20
C ALA A 77 11.31 1.25 -14.17
N PHE A 78 10.73 1.43 -15.35
CA PHE A 78 10.66 0.42 -16.40
C PHE A 78 10.74 1.11 -17.75
N THR A 79 11.12 0.37 -18.77
CA THR A 79 11.20 0.83 -20.16
C THR A 79 10.22 0.01 -20.97
N ASP A 80 9.34 0.66 -21.74
CA ASP A 80 8.46 -0.02 -22.68
C ASP A 80 9.28 -0.62 -23.82
N VAL A 81 8.88 -1.80 -24.30
CA VAL A 81 9.54 -2.50 -25.41
C VAL A 81 8.53 -2.65 -26.54
N THR A 82 8.70 -1.90 -27.63
CA THR A 82 7.82 -1.96 -28.81
C THR A 82 7.68 -3.41 -29.32
N PRO A 83 6.45 -3.90 -29.61
CA PRO A 83 5.17 -3.18 -29.64
C PRO A 83 4.40 -3.15 -28.30
N HIS A 84 4.99 -3.67 -27.23
CA HIS A 84 4.32 -3.85 -25.93
C HIS A 84 4.51 -2.62 -25.04
N SER A 85 3.44 -2.20 -24.38
CA SER A 85 3.47 -1.18 -23.33
C SER A 85 2.73 -1.66 -22.09
N ARG A 86 3.15 -1.18 -20.92
CA ARG A 86 2.50 -1.55 -19.66
C ARG A 86 1.23 -0.73 -19.43
N LEU A 87 0.07 -1.39 -19.42
CA LEU A 87 -1.21 -0.81 -19.01
C LEU A 87 -1.66 -1.38 -17.66
N LEU A 88 -2.00 -0.51 -16.70
CA LEU A 88 -2.54 -0.90 -15.39
C LEU A 88 -3.83 -0.14 -15.10
N TYR A 89 -4.91 -0.88 -14.86
CA TYR A 89 -6.14 -0.32 -14.31
C TYR A 89 -6.05 -0.24 -12.78
N ARG A 90 -6.60 0.83 -12.20
CA ARG A 90 -6.56 1.03 -10.74
C ARG A 90 -7.89 1.51 -10.21
N ALA A 91 -8.48 0.71 -9.34
CA ALA A 91 -9.63 1.09 -8.52
C ALA A 91 -9.19 1.44 -7.09
N ARG A 92 -10.02 2.21 -6.37
CA ARG A 92 -9.86 2.49 -4.94
C ARG A 92 -11.20 2.33 -4.26
N PHE A 93 -11.21 1.53 -3.19
CA PHE A 93 -12.38 1.28 -2.37
C PHE A 93 -12.22 2.01 -1.04
N GLN A 94 -13.31 2.55 -0.50
CA GLN A 94 -13.30 3.25 0.79
C GLN A 94 -13.50 2.28 1.95
N ASP A 95 -14.29 1.23 1.71
CA ASP A 95 -14.59 0.22 2.71
C ASP A 95 -13.59 -0.94 2.63
N PRO A 96 -13.15 -1.46 3.80
CA PRO A 96 -12.35 -2.66 3.84
C PRO A 96 -13.16 -3.85 3.33
N ILE A 97 -12.48 -4.81 2.70
CA ILE A 97 -13.06 -6.14 2.50
C ILE A 97 -13.29 -6.72 3.89
N ARG A 98 -14.54 -7.03 4.20
CA ARG A 98 -14.93 -7.74 5.42
C ARG A 98 -15.12 -9.20 5.05
N ASP A 99 -14.85 -10.11 6.00
CA ASP A 99 -15.13 -11.53 5.82
C ASP A 99 -16.63 -11.74 5.63
N SER A 100 -17.05 -11.74 4.37
CA SER A 100 -18.18 -12.51 3.90
C SER A 100 -17.62 -13.40 2.81
N VAL A 101 -17.14 -14.58 3.19
CA VAL A 101 -16.97 -15.66 2.21
C VAL A 101 -18.38 -16.04 1.77
N ALA A 102 -18.92 -15.33 0.77
CA ALA A 102 -19.77 -15.99 -0.18
C ALA A 102 -18.84 -17.03 -0.82
N ALA A 103 -19.08 -18.31 -0.54
CA ALA A 103 -18.31 -19.40 -1.12
C ALA A 103 -18.10 -19.11 -2.61
N LEU A 104 -16.85 -19.06 -3.05
CA LEU A 104 -16.57 -18.94 -4.48
C LEU A 104 -17.31 -20.08 -5.17
N PRO A 105 -18.10 -19.82 -6.23
CA PRO A 105 -18.71 -20.90 -6.98
C PRO A 105 -17.59 -21.81 -7.46
N THR A 106 -17.72 -23.11 -7.18
CA THR A 106 -16.74 -24.16 -7.47
C THR A 106 -16.33 -24.19 -8.95
N SER A 107 -17.10 -23.53 -9.83
CA SER A 107 -16.82 -23.34 -11.26
C SER A 107 -15.59 -22.49 -11.58
N LEU A 108 -15.00 -21.77 -10.62
CA LEU A 108 -13.78 -20.96 -10.82
C LEU A 108 -12.50 -21.63 -10.30
N LEU A 109 -12.61 -22.83 -9.72
CA LEU A 109 -11.42 -23.61 -9.35
C LEU A 109 -10.87 -24.33 -10.59
N PRO A 110 -9.55 -24.30 -10.85
CA PRO A 110 -8.96 -25.03 -11.94
C PRO A 110 -9.25 -26.53 -11.75
N THR A 111 -9.82 -27.16 -12.78
CA THR A 111 -10.02 -28.60 -12.83
C THR A 111 -8.66 -29.26 -13.00
N SER A 112 -8.31 -30.18 -12.10
CA SER A 112 -7.10 -31.02 -12.20
C SER A 112 -7.17 -31.99 -13.36
#